data_AF-A0A4Y2LEV0-F1
#
_entry.id   AF-A0A4Y2LEV0-F1
#
_cell.length_a   1.000
_cell.length_b   1.000
_cell.length_c   1.000
_cell.angle_alpha   90.00
_cell.angle_beta   90.00
_cell.angle_gamma   90.00
#
_symmetry.space_group_name_H-M   'P 1'
#
loop_
_entity.id
_entity.type
_entity.pdbx_description
1 polymer ?
#
loop_
_entity_poly.entity_id
_entity_poly.type
_entity_poly.pdbx_seq_one_letter_code
_entity_poly.pdbx_strand_id
1 'polypeptide(L)'
;MFQFANSDSSGESEIAKAESMSRRNHLHNEMRWRAVGMLQASARQSAVARELNVHRSVIHRLWSHYQRDQNASRRSESGRRRVTTTADDSYLLQCARRRRTLTARELASQFSAAAGRPISLQTVPRRLHEGGLFAR
;
A
#
# COMPACT_ATOMS: atom_id res chain seq x y z
N MET A 1 -22.67 41.70 7.17
CA MET A 1 -21.96 41.09 6.02
C MET A 1 -20.62 40.58 6.51
N PHE A 2 -20.49 39.27 6.75
CA PHE A 2 -19.22 38.64 7.11
C PHE A 2 -18.57 38.12 5.82
N GLN A 3 -17.43 38.70 5.44
CA GLN A 3 -16.57 38.17 4.38
C GLN A 3 -15.69 37.09 4.99
N PHE A 4 -15.81 35.85 4.51
CA PHE A 4 -14.83 34.80 4.81
C PHE A 4 -13.64 34.96 3.87
N ALA A 5 -12.46 35.14 4.45
CA ALA A 5 -11.18 35.11 3.77
C ALA A 5 -10.89 33.67 3.31
N ASN A 6 -10.79 33.46 2.00
CA ASN A 6 -10.20 32.26 1.42
C ASN A 6 -8.69 32.33 1.59
N SER A 7 -8.12 31.45 2.41
CA SER A 7 -6.66 31.28 2.54
C SER A 7 -6.28 29.83 2.24
N ASP A 8 -5.32 29.70 1.32
CA ASP A 8 -4.33 28.62 1.18
C ASP A 8 -4.78 27.21 0.76
N SER A 9 -5.08 27.07 -0.53
CA SER A 9 -5.17 25.79 -1.26
C SER A 9 -3.81 25.29 -1.84
N SER A 10 -2.69 25.96 -1.53
CA SER A 10 -1.40 25.64 -2.17
C SER A 10 -0.71 24.39 -1.60
N GLY A 11 -0.91 24.06 -0.32
CA GLY A 11 -0.19 22.96 0.35
C GLY A 11 -0.68 21.56 -0.03
N GLU A 12 -1.98 21.40 -0.35
CA GLU A 12 -2.54 20.10 -0.77
C GLU A 12 -2.03 19.68 -2.16
N SER A 13 -1.68 20.66 -3.00
CA SER A 13 -1.22 20.43 -4.37
C SER A 13 0.16 19.76 -4.45
N GLU A 14 1.03 19.99 -3.46
CA GLU A 14 2.38 19.43 -3.41
C GLU A 14 2.38 17.97 -2.93
N ILE A 15 1.51 17.64 -1.98
CA ILE A 15 1.34 16.27 -1.46
C ILE A 15 0.75 15.36 -2.58
N ALA A 16 -0.21 15.87 -3.35
CA ALA A 16 -0.74 15.18 -4.53
C ALA A 16 0.29 15.05 -5.67
N LYS A 17 1.18 16.04 -5.83
CA LYS A 17 2.29 16.02 -6.81
C LYS A 17 3.34 14.96 -6.50
N ALA A 18 3.63 14.73 -5.23
CA ALA A 18 4.60 13.72 -4.79
C ALA A 18 4.10 12.28 -5.03
N GLU A 19 2.80 12.02 -4.84
CA GLU A 19 2.19 10.71 -5.16
C GLU A 19 2.11 10.44 -6.68
N SER A 20 1.99 11.48 -7.50
CA SER A 20 1.86 11.36 -8.96
C SER A 20 3.17 11.03 -9.67
N MET A 21 4.32 11.27 -9.04
CA MET A 21 5.65 11.05 -9.64
C MET A 21 6.15 9.58 -9.62
N SER A 22 5.51 8.69 -8.84
CA SER A 22 6.08 7.35 -8.55
C SER A 22 5.42 6.17 -9.31
N ARG A 23 4.48 6.42 -10.23
CA ARG A 23 3.64 5.34 -10.81
C ARG A 23 3.49 5.46 -12.32
N ARG A 24 4.60 5.21 -13.05
CA ARG A 24 4.79 5.49 -14.49
C ARG A 24 3.78 4.88 -15.49
N ASN A 25 2.74 4.12 -15.08
CA ASN A 25 1.81 3.45 -16.01
C ASN A 25 0.36 3.32 -15.50
N HIS A 26 -0.11 4.16 -14.58
CA HIS A 26 -1.44 4.00 -13.97
C HIS A 26 -2.41 5.14 -14.33
N LEU A 27 -3.64 4.77 -14.70
CA LEU A 27 -4.74 5.72 -14.87
C LEU A 27 -5.07 6.36 -13.51
N HIS A 28 -5.09 7.69 -13.47
CA HIS A 28 -5.37 8.47 -12.26
C HIS A 28 -6.79 8.19 -11.73
N ASN A 29 -7.00 8.28 -10.41
CA ASN A 29 -8.29 7.96 -9.79
C ASN A 29 -9.43 8.85 -10.31
N GLU A 30 -9.16 10.13 -10.54
CA GLU A 30 -10.12 11.06 -11.14
C GLU A 30 -10.59 10.57 -12.52
N MET A 31 -9.65 10.21 -13.41
CA MET A 31 -9.96 9.68 -14.74
C MET A 31 -10.73 8.36 -14.67
N ARG A 32 -10.46 7.53 -13.66
CA ARG A 32 -11.19 6.27 -13.44
C ARG A 32 -12.65 6.53 -13.07
N TRP A 33 -12.90 7.45 -12.14
CA TRP A 33 -14.27 7.79 -11.74
C TRP A 33 -15.03 8.48 -12.88
N ARG A 34 -14.37 9.37 -13.63
CA ARG A 34 -14.95 9.96 -14.85
C ARG A 34 -15.31 8.90 -15.89
N ALA A 35 -14.41 7.94 -16.17
CA ALA A 35 -14.67 6.84 -17.09
C ALA A 35 -15.88 5.99 -16.64
N VAL A 36 -15.97 5.68 -15.35
CA VAL A 36 -17.09 4.91 -14.79
C VAL A 36 -18.42 5.67 -14.94
N GLY A 37 -18.44 6.96 -14.64
CA GLY A 37 -19.65 7.78 -14.82
C GLY A 37 -20.16 7.78 -16.26
N MET A 38 -19.25 7.89 -17.24
CA MET A 38 -19.60 7.79 -18.65
C MET A 38 -20.13 6.40 -19.04
N LEU A 39 -19.52 5.33 -18.52
CA LEU A 39 -19.96 3.96 -18.80
C LEU A 39 -21.32 3.65 -18.17
N GLN A 40 -21.61 4.21 -17.00
CA GLN A 40 -22.94 4.15 -16.37
C GLN A 40 -23.99 4.92 -17.19
N ALA A 41 -23.61 6.05 -17.80
CA ALA A 41 -24.42 6.78 -18.78
C ALA A 41 -24.54 6.07 -20.15
N SER A 42 -24.19 4.77 -20.23
CA SER A 42 -24.27 3.94 -21.43
C SER A 42 -23.36 4.39 -22.60
N ALA A 43 -22.29 5.14 -22.31
CA ALA A 43 -21.31 5.49 -23.33
C ALA A 43 -20.54 4.25 -23.82
N ARG A 44 -20.23 4.21 -25.12
CA ARG A 44 -19.42 3.13 -25.70
C ARG A 44 -17.99 3.21 -25.15
N GLN A 45 -17.41 2.06 -24.75
CA GLN A 45 -16.03 2.00 -24.24
C GLN A 45 -14.99 2.64 -25.17
N SER A 46 -15.19 2.59 -26.50
CA SER A 46 -14.33 3.23 -27.49
C SER A 46 -14.44 4.76 -27.50
N ALA A 47 -15.61 5.32 -27.17
CA ALA A 47 -15.78 6.76 -27.02
C ALA A 47 -15.08 7.25 -25.74
N VAL A 48 -15.26 6.55 -24.63
CA VAL A 48 -14.58 6.85 -23.34
C VAL A 48 -13.06 6.78 -23.49
N ALA A 49 -12.56 5.78 -24.21
CA ALA A 49 -11.13 5.63 -24.51
C ALA A 49 -10.56 6.82 -25.29
N ARG A 50 -11.31 7.32 -26.29
CA ARG A 50 -10.92 8.51 -27.08
C ARG A 50 -10.96 9.79 -26.26
N GLU A 51 -12.02 9.98 -25.46
CA GLU A 51 -12.18 11.17 -24.61
C GLU A 51 -11.06 11.28 -23.57
N LEU A 52 -10.67 10.15 -22.96
CA LEU A 52 -9.65 10.11 -21.94
C LEU A 52 -8.23 9.87 -22.49
N ASN A 53 -8.06 9.82 -23.82
CA ASN A 53 -6.80 9.51 -24.51
C ASN A 53 -6.08 8.28 -23.93
N VAL A 54 -6.82 7.22 -23.65
CA VAL A 54 -6.32 5.97 -23.06
C VAL A 54 -6.68 4.79 -23.95
N HIS A 55 -5.84 3.75 -23.93
CA HIS A 55 -6.11 2.58 -24.74
C HIS A 55 -7.40 1.86 -24.28
N ARG A 56 -8.20 1.36 -25.23
CA ARG A 56 -9.49 0.69 -24.96
C ARG A 56 -9.37 -0.45 -23.94
N SER A 57 -8.24 -1.17 -23.91
CA SER A 57 -7.99 -2.24 -22.95
C SER A 57 -7.97 -1.76 -21.49
N VAL A 58 -7.57 -0.51 -21.24
CA VAL A 58 -7.57 0.11 -19.90
C VAL A 58 -9.01 0.32 -19.44
N ILE A 59 -9.87 0.86 -20.31
CA ILE A 59 -11.29 1.07 -20.04
C ILE A 59 -12.01 -0.27 -19.82
N HIS A 60 -11.72 -1.28 -20.65
CA HIS A 60 -12.30 -2.61 -20.49
C HIS A 60 -11.95 -3.22 -19.12
N ARG A 61 -10.66 -3.21 -18.75
CA ARG A 61 -10.19 -3.71 -17.44
C ARG A 61 -10.81 -2.95 -16.27
N LEU A 62 -10.93 -1.62 -16.41
CA LEU A 62 -11.58 -0.77 -15.41
C LEU A 62 -13.05 -1.13 -15.23
N TRP A 63 -13.78 -1.29 -16.33
CA TRP A 63 -15.20 -1.65 -16.29
C TRP A 63 -15.43 -3.03 -15.68
N SER A 64 -14.66 -4.05 -16.07
CA SER A 64 -14.74 -5.38 -15.46
C SER A 64 -14.44 -5.36 -13.96
N HIS A 65 -13.47 -4.54 -13.53
CA HIS A 65 -13.18 -4.35 -12.10
C HIS A 65 -14.35 -3.68 -11.37
N TYR A 66 -14.91 -2.61 -11.94
CA TYR A 66 -16.03 -1.88 -11.36
C TYR A 66 -17.28 -2.76 -11.24
N GLN A 67 -17.60 -3.57 -12.24
CA GLN A 67 -18.73 -4.49 -12.18
C GLN A 67 -18.62 -5.49 -11.02
N ARG A 68 -17.41 -5.98 -10.75
CA ARG A 68 -17.17 -6.95 -9.67
C ARG A 68 -17.16 -6.31 -8.28
N ASP A 69 -16.49 -5.18 -8.15
CA ASP A 69 -16.13 -4.62 -6.84
C ASP A 69 -16.93 -3.36 -6.48
N GLN A 70 -17.75 -2.83 -7.40
CA GLN A 70 -18.44 -1.53 -7.32
C GLN A 70 -17.49 -0.37 -6.93
N ASN A 71 -16.21 -0.52 -7.27
CA ASN A 71 -15.16 0.40 -6.92
C ASN A 71 -14.27 0.66 -8.14
N ALA A 72 -14.09 1.95 -8.47
CA ALA A 72 -13.21 2.37 -9.55
C ALA A 72 -11.78 2.65 -9.07
N SER A 73 -11.63 2.89 -7.76
CA SER A 73 -10.34 3.18 -7.16
C SER A 73 -9.43 1.96 -7.19
N ARG A 74 -8.13 2.21 -7.16
CA ARG A 74 -7.14 1.15 -7.08
C ARG A 74 -7.32 0.41 -5.74
N ARG A 75 -7.38 -0.92 -5.78
CA ARG A 75 -7.23 -1.73 -4.58
C ARG A 75 -5.86 -1.45 -3.94
N SER A 76 -5.84 -1.16 -2.65
CA SER A 76 -4.61 -1.21 -1.88
C SER A 76 -4.09 -2.64 -1.92
N GLU A 77 -3.07 -2.88 -2.72
CA GLU A 77 -2.38 -4.17 -2.72
C GLU A 77 -1.70 -4.31 -1.37
N SER A 78 -2.30 -5.11 -0.48
CA SER A 78 -1.57 -5.60 0.69
C SER A 78 -0.36 -6.35 0.14
N GLY A 79 0.85 -5.92 0.50
CA GLY A 79 2.07 -6.58 0.04
C GLY A 79 2.10 -8.06 0.40
N ARG A 80 3.13 -8.77 -0.09
CA ARG A 80 3.33 -10.18 0.24
C ARG A 80 3.25 -10.40 1.76
N ARG A 81 2.45 -11.39 2.18
CA ARG A 81 2.32 -11.76 3.59
C ARG A 81 3.69 -11.97 4.22
N ARG A 82 3.88 -11.37 5.40
CA ARG A 82 5.10 -11.49 6.20
C ARG A 82 5.22 -12.92 6.73
N VAL A 83 6.44 -13.40 6.89
CA VAL A 83 6.70 -14.72 7.49
C VAL A 83 6.36 -14.70 8.98
N THR A 84 6.69 -13.61 9.67
CA THR A 84 6.33 -13.36 11.07
C THR A 84 4.96 -12.70 11.18
N THR A 85 4.25 -13.02 12.24
CA THR A 85 2.98 -12.41 12.64
C THR A 85 3.23 -11.30 13.68
N THR A 86 2.21 -10.50 13.97
CA THR A 86 2.30 -9.45 15.01
C THR A 86 2.58 -10.03 16.41
N ALA A 87 2.09 -11.24 16.69
CA ALA A 87 2.36 -11.96 17.94
C ALA A 87 3.83 -12.39 18.02
N ASP A 88 4.37 -12.91 16.91
CA ASP A 88 5.80 -13.26 16.80
C ASP A 88 6.69 -12.04 17.02
N ASP A 89 6.35 -10.91 16.38
CA ASP A 89 7.10 -9.66 16.49
C ASP A 89 7.09 -9.17 17.97
N SER A 90 5.95 -9.29 18.66
CA SER A 90 5.83 -8.95 20.09
C SER A 90 6.66 -9.86 20.99
N TYR A 91 6.68 -11.16 20.70
CA TYR A 91 7.50 -12.14 21.41
C TYR A 91 9.00 -11.85 21.22
N LEU A 92 9.43 -11.55 20.00
CA LEU A 92 10.82 -11.19 19.69
C LEU A 92 11.27 -9.94 20.46
N LEU A 93 10.43 -8.90 20.51
CA LEU A 93 10.70 -7.68 21.27
C LEU A 93 10.80 -7.95 22.77
N GLN A 94 9.93 -8.80 23.31
CA GLN A 94 9.96 -9.17 24.73
C GLN A 94 11.23 -9.97 25.06
N CYS A 95 11.59 -10.94 24.21
CA CYS A 95 12.81 -11.74 24.37
C CYS A 95 14.07 -10.87 24.32
N ALA A 96 14.16 -9.94 23.36
CA ALA A 96 15.28 -9.01 23.27
C ALA A 96 15.40 -8.08 24.49
N ARG A 97 14.26 -7.62 25.05
CA ARG A 97 14.24 -6.81 26.28
C ARG A 97 14.69 -7.59 27.52
N ARG A 98 14.25 -8.85 27.65
CA ARG A 98 14.57 -9.72 28.79
C ARG A 98 16.01 -10.24 28.73
N ARG A 99 16.49 -10.60 27.54
CA ARG A 99 17.79 -11.25 27.32
C ARG A 99 18.68 -10.36 26.47
N ARG A 100 19.11 -9.23 27.04
CA ARG A 100 19.89 -8.17 26.36
C ARG A 100 21.24 -8.63 25.80
N THR A 101 21.75 -9.78 26.25
CA THR A 101 23.03 -10.35 25.82
C THR A 101 22.93 -11.25 24.59
N LEU A 102 21.72 -11.69 24.21
CA LEU A 102 21.53 -12.57 23.06
C LEU A 102 21.73 -11.81 21.75
N THR A 103 22.44 -12.44 20.82
CA THR A 103 22.60 -11.91 19.46
C THR A 103 21.33 -12.12 18.64
N ALA A 104 21.14 -11.31 17.61
CA ALA A 104 19.99 -11.45 16.72
C ALA A 104 19.92 -12.83 16.06
N ARG A 105 21.08 -13.41 15.77
CA ARG A 105 21.24 -14.72 15.14
C ARG A 105 20.81 -15.84 16.08
N GLU A 106 21.24 -15.81 17.34
CA GLU A 106 20.82 -16.81 18.34
C GLU A 106 19.32 -16.73 18.59
N LEU A 107 18.78 -15.51 18.67
CA LEU A 107 17.34 -15.30 18.82
C LEU A 107 16.56 -15.83 17.61
N ALA A 108 17.07 -15.63 16.39
CA ALA A 108 16.47 -16.19 15.18
C ALA A 108 16.50 -17.72 15.16
N SER A 109 17.62 -18.35 15.54
CA SER A 109 17.72 -19.81 15.63
C SER A 109 16.76 -20.40 16.66
N GLN A 110 16.69 -19.80 17.86
CA GLN A 110 15.76 -20.22 18.92
C GLN A 110 14.31 -20.05 18.46
N PHE A 111 13.99 -18.93 17.84
CA PHE A 111 12.65 -18.66 17.32
C PHE A 111 12.26 -19.66 16.22
N SER A 112 13.14 -19.92 15.25
CA SER A 112 12.85 -20.89 14.18
C SER A 112 12.69 -22.31 14.70
N ALA A 113 13.48 -22.71 15.70
CA ALA A 113 13.32 -24.01 16.35
C ALA A 113 11.99 -24.13 17.10
N ALA A 114 11.59 -23.07 17.83
CA ALA A 114 10.34 -23.06 18.59
C ALA A 114 9.09 -22.95 17.71
N ALA A 115 9.13 -22.11 16.68
CA ALA A 115 8.01 -21.85 15.78
C ALA A 115 7.88 -22.89 14.65
N GLY A 116 8.87 -23.78 14.49
CA GLY A 116 8.91 -24.78 13.42
C GLY A 116 8.96 -24.19 12.01
N ARG A 117 9.35 -22.91 11.88
CA ARG A 117 9.31 -22.16 10.61
C ARG A 117 10.68 -21.52 10.36
N PRO A 118 11.34 -21.82 9.21
CA PRO A 118 12.63 -21.23 8.90
C PRO A 118 12.46 -19.74 8.61
N ILE A 119 13.25 -18.91 9.30
CA ILE A 119 13.25 -17.46 9.15
C ILE A 119 14.63 -17.00 8.73
N SER A 120 14.68 -16.07 7.77
CA SER A 120 15.94 -15.48 7.33
C SER A 120 16.61 -14.73 8.47
N LEU A 121 17.95 -14.79 8.53
CA LEU A 121 18.79 -14.11 9.52
C LEU A 121 18.52 -12.60 9.62
N GLN A 122 18.07 -11.96 8.54
CA GLN A 122 17.76 -10.52 8.56
C GLN A 122 16.37 -10.18 9.09
N THR A 123 15.50 -11.17 9.27
CA THR A 123 14.10 -10.92 9.67
C THR A 123 14.05 -10.41 11.11
N VAL A 124 14.72 -11.09 12.04
CA VAL A 124 14.74 -10.70 13.46
C VAL A 124 15.35 -9.31 13.68
N PRO A 125 16.53 -8.96 13.12
CA PRO A 125 17.05 -7.59 13.17
C PRO A 125 16.06 -6.55 12.63
N ARG A 126 15.40 -6.82 11.48
CA ARG A 126 14.36 -5.92 10.96
C ARG A 126 13.21 -5.74 11.95
N ARG A 127 12.74 -6.81 12.60
CA ARG A 127 11.66 -6.72 13.61
C ARG A 127 12.05 -5.94 14.85
N LEU A 128 13.27 -6.15 15.33
CA LEU A 128 13.79 -5.40 16.45
C LEU A 128 13.91 -3.92 16.09
N HIS A 129 14.44 -3.59 14.91
CA HIS A 129 14.54 -2.23 14.42
C HIS A 129 13.16 -1.57 14.21
N GLU A 130 12.20 -2.28 13.62
CA GLU A 130 10.81 -1.81 13.49
C GLU A 130 10.18 -1.49 14.87
N GLY A 131 10.57 -2.21 15.92
CA GLY A 131 10.15 -1.96 17.30
C GLY A 131 11.12 -1.12 18.14
N GLY A 132 12.09 -0.43 17.51
CA GLY A 132 13.01 0.51 18.16
C GLY A 132 14.12 -0.10 19.02
N LEU A 133 14.37 -1.41 18.91
CA LEU A 133 15.47 -2.10 19.58
C LEU A 133 16.61 -2.34 18.61
N PHE A 134 17.84 -2.04 19.02
CA PHE A 134 19.03 -2.40 18.26
C PHE A 134 19.42 -3.84 18.53
N ALA A 135 19.68 -4.58 17.46
CA ALA A 135 20.20 -5.93 17.54
C ALA A 135 21.74 -5.90 17.52
N ARG A 136 22.38 -6.70 18.38
CA ARG A 136 23.83 -6.96 18.35
C ARG A 136 24.16 -8.07 17.35
#